data_AF-A0A850CLW4-F1
#
_entry.id   AF-A0A850CLW4-F1
#
_cell.length_a   1.000
_cell.length_b   1.000
_cell.length_c   1.000
_cell.angle_alpha   90.00
_cell.angle_beta   90.00
_cell.angle_gamma   90.00
#
_symmetry.space_group_name_H-M   'P 1'
#
loop_
_entity.id
_entity.type
_entity.pdbx_description
1 polymer ?
#
loop_
_entity_poly.entity_id
_entity_poly.type
_entity_poly.pdbx_seq_one_letter_code
_entity_poly.pdbx_strand_id
1 'polypeptide(L)' 'MELRITGTPDECDQAADVLRTAFEVREVSRFYSNRGETTLGRVFVQVALKPPVVRADAARLDRKEVER' A
#
# COMPACT_ATOMS: atom_id res chain seq x y z
N MET A 1 -8.19 5.50 7.28
CA MET A 1 -8.91 4.21 7.38
C MET A 1 -8.06 3.26 8.20
N GLU A 2 -8.65 2.25 8.82
CA GLU A 2 -7.93 1.20 9.53
C GLU A 2 -8.26 -0.16 8.93
N LEU A 3 -7.23 -0.98 8.71
CA LEU A 3 -7.34 -2.34 8.21
C LEU A 3 -6.83 -3.31 9.28
N ARG A 4 -7.53 -4.42 9.49
CA ARG A 4 -7.10 -5.51 10.37
C ARG A 4 -6.56 -6.65 9.54
N ILE A 5 -5.33 -7.05 9.81
CA ILE A 5 -4.71 -8.25 9.23
C ILE A 5 -4.67 -9.33 10.32
N THR A 6 -5.08 -10.54 9.97
CA THR A 6 -4.99 -11.72 10.84
C THR A 6 -4.12 -12.75 10.16
N GLY A 7 -3.16 -13.31 10.88
CA GLY A 7 -2.22 -14.29 10.37
C GLY A 7 -1.16 -14.63 11.42
N THR A 8 -0.15 -15.38 11.01
CA THR A 8 1.12 -15.47 11.74
C THR A 8 1.85 -14.12 11.74
N PRO A 9 2.87 -13.91 12.60
CA PRO A 9 3.67 -12.70 12.58
C PRO A 9 4.25 -12.40 11.19
N ASP A 10 4.87 -13.41 10.56
CA ASP A 10 5.51 -13.26 9.26
C ASP A 10 4.51 -12.93 8.15
N GLU A 11 3.33 -13.55 8.15
CA GLU A 11 2.26 -13.23 7.21
C GLU A 11 1.72 -11.80 7.40
N CYS A 12 1.62 -11.34 8.66
CA CYS A 12 1.17 -9.99 8.96
C CYS A 12 2.17 -8.94 8.46
N ASP A 13 3.47 -9.19 8.64
CA ASP A 13 4.53 -8.29 8.17
C ASP A 13 4.56 -8.25 6.64
N GLN A 14 4.54 -9.41 5.97
CA GLN A 14 4.49 -9.50 4.52
C GLN A 14 3.25 -8.80 3.93
N ALA A 15 2.08 -8.99 4.55
CA ALA A 15 0.86 -8.34 4.10
C ALA A 15 0.91 -6.81 4.30
N ALA A 16 1.50 -6.33 5.40
CA ALA A 16 1.71 -4.90 5.62
C ALA A 16 2.66 -4.29 4.57
N ASP A 17 3.70 -5.01 4.15
CA ASP A 17 4.58 -4.60 3.05
C ASP A 17 3.84 -4.53 1.71
N VAL A 18 3.02 -5.53 1.39
CA VAL A 18 2.19 -5.51 0.18
C VAL A 18 1.22 -4.32 0.19
N LEU A 19 0.62 -3.98 1.34
CA LEU A 19 -0.28 -2.84 1.43
C LEU A 19 0.38 -1.49 1.12
N ARG A 20 1.69 -1.34 1.37
CA ARG A 20 2.46 -0.11 1.01
C ARG A 20 2.46 0.15 -0.50
N THR A 21 2.21 -0.87 -1.33
CA THR A 21 2.11 -0.70 -2.78
C THR A 21 0.82 0.02 -3.18
N ALA A 22 -0.29 -0.28 -2.51
CA ALA A 22 -1.62 0.25 -2.84
C ALA A 22 -2.02 1.49 -2.02
N PHE A 23 -1.61 1.56 -0.76
CA PHE A 23 -1.99 2.62 0.18
C PHE A 23 -0.79 3.39 0.70
N GLU A 24 -1.04 4.60 1.19
CA GLU A 24 -0.12 5.27 2.10
C GLU A 24 -0.30 4.65 3.49
N VAL A 25 0.62 3.77 3.89
CA VAL A 25 0.64 3.17 5.23
C VAL A 25 1.25 4.15 6.20
N ARG A 26 0.49 4.54 7.23
CA ARG A 26 0.89 5.53 8.24
C ARG A 26 1.46 4.88 9.49
N GLU A 27 0.81 3.83 9.95
CA GLU A 27 1.19 3.11 11.16
C GLU A 27 0.83 1.63 11.00
N VAL A 28 1.68 0.76 11.55
CA VAL A 28 1.42 -0.66 11.73
C VAL A 28 1.58 -0.94 13.22
N SER A 29 0.53 -1.46 13.85
CA SER A 29 0.56 -1.81 15.26
C SER A 29 1.53 -2.96 15.51
N ARG A 30 1.91 -3.17 16.76
CA ARG A 30 2.58 -4.42 17.16
C ARG A 30 1.66 -5.62 16.90
N PHE A 31 2.26 -6.79 16.71
CA PHE A 31 1.52 -8.05 16.62
C PHE A 31 0.85 -8.39 17.95
N TYR A 32 -0.44 -8.69 17.88
CA TYR A 32 -1.24 -9.14 19.01
C TYR A 32 -1.66 -10.59 18.80
N SER A 33 -1.10 -11.51 19.57
CA SER A 33 -1.51 -12.91 19.55
C SER A 33 -2.98 -13.08 19.92
N ASN A 34 -3.68 -13.97 19.22
CA ASN A 34 -5.02 -14.37 19.65
C ASN A 34 -4.93 -15.24 20.92
N ARG A 35 -6.04 -15.33 21.66
CA ARG A 35 -6.11 -16.19 22.85
C ARG A 35 -6.10 -17.67 22.44
N GLY A 36 -5.45 -18.52 23.24
CA GLY A 36 -5.39 -19.98 23.03
C GLY A 36 -4.03 -20.45 22.50
N GLU A 37 -3.94 -21.72 22.08
CA GLU A 37 -2.71 -22.37 21.60
C GLU A 37 -2.42 -22.09 20.11
N THR A 38 -2.91 -20.97 19.56
CA THR A 38 -2.71 -20.62 18.16
C THR A 38 -1.51 -19.70 17.98
N THR A 39 -0.75 -19.92 16.91
CA THR A 39 0.30 -19.00 16.46
C THR A 39 -0.27 -17.78 15.72
N LEU A 40 -1.58 -17.75 15.50
CA LEU A 40 -2.26 -16.66 14.81
C LEU A 40 -2.49 -15.49 15.75
N GLY A 41 -2.33 -14.30 15.20
CA GLY A 41 -2.63 -13.06 15.85
C GLY A 41 -3.11 -12.04 14.83
N ARG A 42 -2.89 -10.78 15.14
CA ARG A 42 -3.35 -9.68 14.30
C ARG A 42 -2.51 -8.43 14.47
N VAL A 43 -2.51 -7.62 13.41
CA VAL A 43 -2.04 -6.23 13.42
C VAL A 43 -3.14 -5.31 12.90
N PHE A 44 -3.12 -4.07 13.36
CA PHE A 44 -3.93 -2.99 12.84
C PHE A 44 -3.03 -2.08 12.01
N VAL A 45 -3.47 -1.75 10.80
CA VAL A 45 -2.74 -0.91 9.86
C VAL A 45 -3.56 0.34 9.58
N GLN A 46 -3.02 1.50 9.96
CA GLN A 46 -3.62 2.77 9.59
C GLN A 46 -3.16 3.16 8.18
N VAL A 47 -4.13 3.44 7.31
CA VAL A 47 -3.87 3.73 5.90
C VAL A 47 -4.65 4.95 5.39
N ALA A 48 -4.10 5.59 4.38
CA ALA A 48 -4.78 6.58 3.54
C ALA A 48 -4.72 6.17 2.05
N LEU A 49 -5.65 6.71 1.26
CA LEU A 49 -5.60 6.56 -0.20
C LEU A 49 -4.41 7.36 -0.74
N LYS A 50 -3.65 6.75 -1.66
CA LYS A 50 -2.61 7.49 -2.39
C LYS A 50 -3.26 8.56 -3.26
N PRO A 51 -2.62 9.73 -3.43
CA PRO A 51 -3.08 10.71 -4.40
C PRO A 51 -3.01 10.10 -5.82
N PRO A 52 -3.91 10.52 -6.73
CA PRO A 52 -3.86 10.08 -8.11
C PRO A 52 -2.52 10.49 -8.75
N VAL A 53 -1.97 9.60 -9.59
CA VAL A 53 -0.79 9.94 -10.39
C VAL A 53 -1.21 10.94 -11.46
N VAL A 54 -0.80 12.19 -11.31
CA VAL A 54 -0.98 13.22 -12.34
C VAL A 54 0.05 12.97 -13.43
N ARG A 55 -0.41 12.63 -14.64
CA ARG A 55 0.43 12.58 -15.84
C ARG A 55 0.17 13.83 -16.66
N ALA A 56 1.25 14.48 -17.09
CA ALA A 56 1.19 15.61 -17.99
C ALA A 56 1.90 15.21 -19.29
N ASP A 57 1.21 15.37 -20.41
CA ASP A 57 1.79 15.20 -21.73
C ASP A 57 2.37 16.54 -22.20
N ALA A 58 3.55 16.50 -22.82
CA ALA A 58 4.20 17.67 -23.40
C ALA A 58 4.36 17.47 -24.91
N ALA A 59 3.80 18.39 -25.69
CA ALA A 59 4.00 18.45 -27.12
C ALA A 59 5.15 19.41 -27.46
N ARG A 60 6.07 18.94 -28.32
CA ARG A 60 7.15 19.78 -28.87
C ARG A 60 6.61 20.64 -30.01
N LEU A 61 6.55 21.96 -29.81
CA LEU A 61 6.02 22.93 -30.79
C LEU A 61 7.03 23.29 -31.90
N ASP A 62 8.29 22.91 -31.77
CA ASP A 62 9.39 23.27 -32.68
C ASP A 62 9.48 22.36 -33.93
N ARG A 63 8.75 21.24 -33.97
CA ARG A 63 8.79 20.30 -35.10
C ARG A 63 7.64 20.57 -36.06
N LYS A 64 7.91 21.28 -37.15
CA LYS A 64 7.00 21.33 -38.31
C LYS A 64 6.93 19.93 -38.94
N GLU A 65 5.73 19.39 -39.08
CA GLU A 65 5.49 18.19 -39.88
C GLU A 65 6.02 18.45 -41.30
N VAL A 66 6.90 17.57 -41.76
CA VAL A 66 7.30 17.53 -43.16
C VAL A 66 6.19 16.78 -43.89
N GLU A 67 5.24 17.52 -44.46
CA GLU A 67 4.28 16.96 -45.41
C GLU A 67 5.06 16.36 -46.60
N ARG A 68 4.77 15.10 -46.91
CA ARG A 68 5.26 14.38 -48.10
C ARG A 68 4.15 14.31 -49.13
#